data_AF-X1TBZ8-F1
#
_entry.id   AF-X1TBZ8-F1
#
_cell.length_a   1.000
_cell.length_b   1.000
_cell.length_c   1.000
_cell.angle_alpha   90.00
_cell.angle_beta   90.00
_cell.angle_gamma   90.00
#
_symmetry.space_group_name_H-M   'P 1'
#
loop_
_entity.id
_entity.type
_entity.pdbx_description
1 polymer ?
#
loop_
_entity_poly.entity_id
_entity_poly.type
_entity_poly.pdbx_seq_one_letter_code
_entity_poly.pdbx_strand_id
1 'polypeptide(L)'
;MTSKGHALSRDALIRTLTAYSGITTEDGEADGTTLVDSNLIGRNDFISEKTILIMNGDAKDEDKGATAFDNSDGKITLQGTGFNHQIKAGTIYRVLNISSIEIDVARIEAK
;
A
#
# COMPACT_ATOMS: atom_id res chain seq x y z
N MET A 1 -12.75 37.01 -8.28
CA MET A 1 -12.26 36.00 -7.33
C MET A 1 -11.68 34.86 -8.15
N THR A 2 -10.37 34.85 -8.39
CA THR A 2 -9.74 33.80 -9.18
C THR A 2 -9.69 32.55 -8.31
N SER A 3 -10.38 31.48 -8.73
CA SER A 3 -10.28 30.17 -8.07
C SER A 3 -8.80 29.81 -7.95
N LYS A 4 -8.29 29.70 -6.73
CA LYS A 4 -6.90 29.30 -6.44
C LYS A 4 -6.69 27.78 -6.58
N GLY A 5 -7.71 27.03 -6.99
CA GLY A 5 -7.62 25.59 -7.19
C GLY A 5 -7.02 25.25 -8.54
N HIS A 6 -5.76 24.81 -8.57
CA HIS A 6 -5.19 24.20 -9.78
C HIS A 6 -5.72 22.77 -9.89
N ALA A 7 -6.66 22.51 -10.80
CA ALA A 7 -7.11 21.15 -11.07
C ALA A 7 -5.99 20.40 -11.79
N LEU A 8 -5.46 19.35 -11.15
CA LEU A 8 -4.55 18.42 -11.82
C LEU A 8 -5.33 17.59 -12.83
N SER A 9 -4.68 17.22 -13.94
CA SER A 9 -5.24 16.17 -14.80
C SER A 9 -5.35 14.87 -14.00
N ARG A 10 -6.30 14.01 -14.38
CA ARG A 10 -6.50 12.71 -13.72
C ARG A 10 -5.21 11.90 -13.64
N ASP A 11 -4.40 11.92 -14.70
CA ASP A 11 -3.12 11.20 -14.76
C ASP A 11 -2.09 11.77 -13.80
N ALA A 12 -2.05 13.10 -13.65
CA ALA A 12 -1.19 13.74 -12.68
C ALA A 12 -1.61 13.37 -11.25
N LEU A 13 -2.92 13.32 -10.96
CA LEU A 13 -3.41 12.88 -9.64
C LEU A 13 -3.02 11.43 -9.34
N ILE A 14 -3.24 10.51 -10.30
CA ILE A 14 -2.87 9.09 -10.15
C ILE A 14 -1.36 8.94 -9.91
N ARG A 15 -0.55 9.69 -10.66
CA ARG A 15 0.92 9.70 -10.49
C ARG A 15 1.33 10.22 -9.12
N THR A 16 0.71 11.29 -8.62
CA THR A 16 1.05 11.82 -7.27
C THR A 16 0.61 10.87 -6.16
N LEU A 17 -0.53 10.19 -6.35
CA LEU A 17 -1.09 9.29 -5.35
C LEU A 17 -0.35 7.94 -5.33
N THR A 18 0.14 7.44 -6.46
CA THR A 18 0.75 6.10 -6.54
C THR A 18 2.26 6.18 -6.31
N ALA A 19 2.75 5.67 -5.19
CA ALA A 19 4.17 5.53 -4.91
C ALA A 19 4.80 4.40 -5.72
N TYR A 20 4.08 3.28 -5.86
CA TYR A 20 4.54 2.09 -6.57
C TYR A 20 3.36 1.26 -7.08
N SER A 21 3.60 0.51 -8.14
CA SER A 21 2.70 -0.53 -8.65
C SER A 21 3.51 -1.79 -8.82
N GLY A 22 3.05 -2.88 -8.22
CA GLY A 22 3.78 -4.15 -8.16
C GLY A 22 2.89 -5.35 -8.44
N ILE A 23 3.55 -6.50 -8.54
CA ILE A 23 2.90 -7.81 -8.64
C ILE A 23 3.60 -8.69 -7.62
N THR A 24 2.83 -9.34 -6.76
CA THR A 24 3.38 -10.26 -5.75
C THR A 24 4.08 -11.43 -6.43
N THR A 25 5.23 -11.80 -5.89
CA THR A 25 6.03 -12.91 -6.44
C THR A 25 5.83 -14.20 -5.67
N GLU A 26 5.34 -14.10 -4.44
CA GLU A 26 5.09 -15.22 -3.54
C GLU A 26 3.78 -15.02 -2.78
N ASP A 27 3.30 -16.11 -2.18
CA ASP A 27 2.16 -16.06 -1.27
C ASP A 27 2.57 -15.36 0.03
N GLY A 28 1.74 -14.42 0.49
CA GLY A 28 1.84 -13.87 1.85
C GLY A 28 1.36 -14.87 2.90
N GLU A 29 1.27 -14.42 4.15
CA GLU A 29 0.75 -15.22 5.26
C GLU A 29 -0.72 -15.59 5.03
N ALA A 30 -1.11 -16.78 5.48
CA ALA A 30 -2.44 -17.34 5.24
C ALA A 30 -3.58 -16.49 5.83
N ASP A 31 -3.28 -15.67 6.84
CA ASP A 31 -4.21 -14.75 7.49
C ASP A 31 -4.32 -13.38 6.79
N GLY A 32 -3.62 -13.19 5.66
CA GLY A 32 -3.68 -11.95 4.89
C GLY A 32 -2.92 -10.78 5.52
N THR A 33 -2.09 -11.03 6.54
CA THR A 33 -1.32 -9.98 7.24
C THR A 33 -0.06 -9.54 6.51
N THR A 34 0.33 -10.23 5.44
CA THR A 34 1.51 -9.87 4.66
C THR A 34 1.29 -9.97 3.14
N LEU A 35 2.17 -9.29 2.42
CA LEU A 35 2.33 -9.34 0.97
C LEU A 35 3.83 -9.49 0.65
N VAL A 36 4.18 -10.27 -0.38
CA VAL A 36 5.59 -10.48 -0.77
C VAL A 36 5.81 -10.14 -2.25
N ASP A 37 6.72 -9.20 -2.52
CA ASP A 37 7.22 -8.87 -3.86
C ASP A 37 8.75 -8.79 -3.83
N SER A 38 9.42 -9.82 -4.35
CA SER A 38 10.88 -9.92 -4.38
C SER A 38 11.56 -8.83 -5.24
N ASN A 39 10.82 -8.12 -6.11
CA ASN A 39 11.37 -6.95 -6.82
C ASN A 39 11.64 -5.75 -5.91
N LEU A 40 11.15 -5.81 -4.67
CA LEU A 40 11.42 -4.82 -3.64
C LEU A 40 12.72 -5.09 -2.87
N ILE A 41 13.35 -6.26 -3.03
CA ILE A 41 14.59 -6.60 -2.33
C ILE A 41 15.68 -5.57 -2.63
N GLY A 42 16.38 -5.12 -1.59
CA GLY A 42 17.45 -4.13 -1.65
C GLY A 42 16.99 -2.69 -1.89
N ARG A 43 15.68 -2.41 -1.91
CA ARG A 43 15.16 -1.05 -1.98
C ARG A 43 15.11 -0.39 -0.60
N ASN A 44 15.18 0.94 -0.60
CA ASN A 44 14.92 1.74 0.61
C ASN A 44 13.46 1.58 1.03
N ASP A 45 13.17 1.76 2.31
CA ASP A 45 11.79 1.79 2.79
C ASP A 45 11.07 3.06 2.33
N PHE A 46 10.15 2.87 1.39
CA PHE A 46 9.18 3.87 0.93
C PHE A 46 7.74 3.39 1.17
N ILE A 47 7.54 2.28 1.91
CA ILE A 47 6.29 1.55 1.98
C ILE A 47 5.67 1.65 3.37
N SER A 48 6.47 1.63 4.43
CA SER A 48 5.96 1.84 5.78
C SER A 48 5.19 3.15 5.86
N GLU A 49 4.11 3.17 6.65
CA GLU A 49 3.20 4.33 6.80
C GLU A 49 2.44 4.69 5.52
N LYS A 50 2.33 3.76 4.57
CA LYS A 50 1.51 3.93 3.36
C LYS A 50 0.38 2.92 3.28
N THR A 51 -0.61 3.22 2.45
CA THR A 51 -1.72 2.31 2.17
C THR A 51 -1.39 1.43 0.96
N ILE A 52 -1.66 0.13 1.09
CA ILE A 52 -1.62 -0.87 0.03
C ILE A 52 -3.05 -1.07 -0.48
N LEU A 53 -3.25 -0.98 -1.80
CA LEU A 53 -4.51 -1.27 -2.48
C LEU A 53 -4.34 -2.50 -3.39
N ILE A 54 -5.23 -3.49 -3.24
CA ILE A 54 -5.24 -4.71 -4.05
C ILE A 54 -6.09 -4.51 -5.30
N MET A 55 -5.53 -4.84 -6.47
CA MET A 55 -6.14 -4.54 -7.77
C MET A 55 -6.81 -5.76 -8.43
N ASN A 56 -6.51 -6.99 -7.98
CA ASN A 56 -7.11 -8.24 -8.46
C ASN A 56 -7.06 -9.35 -7.39
N GLY A 57 -7.66 -10.51 -7.70
CA GLY A 57 -7.70 -11.65 -6.78
C GLY A 57 -8.85 -11.59 -5.77
N ASP A 58 -8.78 -12.41 -4.73
CA ASP A 58 -9.87 -12.57 -3.75
C ASP A 58 -10.02 -11.36 -2.81
N ALA A 59 -8.92 -10.67 -2.51
CA ALA A 59 -8.90 -9.43 -1.72
C ALA A 59 -9.03 -8.17 -2.59
N LYS A 60 -9.53 -8.29 -3.82
CA LYS A 60 -9.63 -7.15 -4.76
C LYS A 60 -10.45 -6.01 -4.15
N ASP A 61 -9.99 -4.78 -4.41
CA ASP A 61 -10.60 -3.53 -3.97
C ASP A 61 -10.48 -3.29 -2.45
N GLU A 62 -9.81 -4.17 -1.70
CA GLU A 62 -9.43 -3.94 -0.31
C GLU A 62 -8.16 -3.08 -0.21
N ASP A 63 -8.09 -2.28 0.87
CA ASP A 63 -6.91 -1.52 1.24
C ASP A 63 -6.51 -1.70 2.70
N LYS A 64 -5.19 -1.64 2.96
CA LYS A 64 -4.61 -1.73 4.31
C LYS A 64 -3.35 -0.88 4.45
N GLY A 65 -3.17 -0.29 5.63
CA GLY A 65 -1.92 0.37 5.99
C GLY A 65 -0.77 -0.63 6.13
N ALA A 66 0.43 -0.28 5.66
CA ALA A 66 1.66 -1.04 5.80
C ALA A 66 2.44 -0.59 7.04
N THR A 67 2.57 -1.47 8.02
CA THR A 67 3.24 -1.18 9.30
C THR A 67 4.75 -1.39 9.26
N ALA A 68 5.23 -2.25 8.37
CA ALA A 68 6.65 -2.50 8.17
C ALA A 68 6.95 -3.00 6.76
N PHE A 69 8.18 -2.78 6.32
CA PHE A 69 8.75 -3.34 5.10
C PHE A 69 10.12 -3.95 5.39
N ASP A 70 10.28 -5.21 5.01
CA ASP A 70 11.56 -5.93 5.06
C ASP A 70 12.18 -5.95 3.66
N ASN A 71 13.32 -5.26 3.52
CA ASN A 71 14.01 -5.13 2.25
C ASN A 71 14.93 -6.32 1.94
N SER A 72 15.07 -7.29 2.84
CA SER A 72 15.86 -8.50 2.62
C SER A 72 15.08 -9.58 1.87
N ASP A 73 13.77 -9.66 2.10
CA ASP A 73 12.87 -10.63 1.46
C ASP A 73 11.73 -9.99 0.64
N GLY A 74 11.59 -8.66 0.68
CA GLY A 74 10.55 -7.94 -0.05
C GLY A 74 9.16 -8.07 0.59
N LYS A 75 9.09 -8.44 1.88
CA LYS A 75 7.85 -8.62 2.62
C LYS A 75 7.33 -7.29 3.16
N ILE A 76 6.02 -7.08 3.01
CA ILE A 76 5.27 -5.96 3.57
C ILE A 76 4.34 -6.52 4.64
N THR A 77 4.42 -5.95 5.84
CA THR A 77 3.51 -6.27 6.96
C THR A 77 2.38 -5.26 7.02
N LEU A 78 1.16 -5.73 7.21
CA LEU A 78 -0.05 -4.92 7.16
C LEU A 78 -0.59 -4.66 8.57
N GLN A 79 -1.39 -3.60 8.70
CA GLN A 79 -2.02 -3.23 9.96
C GLN A 79 -3.19 -4.17 10.31
N GLY A 80 -3.37 -4.40 11.62
CA GLY A 80 -4.54 -5.08 12.16
C GLY A 80 -4.58 -6.55 11.75
N THR A 81 -5.77 -7.03 11.39
CA THR A 81 -5.97 -8.42 10.94
C THR A 81 -5.60 -8.65 9.47
N GLY A 82 -4.95 -7.68 8.80
CA GLY A 82 -4.64 -7.79 7.39
C GLY A 82 -5.87 -7.69 6.47
N PHE A 83 -5.74 -8.26 5.27
CA PHE A 83 -6.82 -8.45 4.29
C PHE A 83 -7.71 -9.65 4.64
N ASN A 84 -8.92 -9.73 4.08
CA ASN A 84 -9.83 -10.85 4.37
C ASN A 84 -9.37 -12.20 3.78
N HIS A 85 -8.38 -12.18 2.89
CA HIS A 85 -7.84 -13.36 2.22
C HIS A 85 -6.32 -13.28 2.18
N GLN A 86 -5.67 -14.44 2.12
CA GLN A 86 -4.25 -14.54 1.81
C GLN A 86 -3.95 -13.87 0.46
N ILE A 87 -2.94 -13.02 0.42
CA ILE A 87 -2.48 -12.44 -0.84
C ILE A 87 -1.59 -13.46 -1.55
N LYS A 88 -2.07 -13.96 -2.69
CA LYS A 88 -1.39 -14.97 -3.51
C LYS A 88 -0.35 -14.35 -4.44
N ALA A 89 0.63 -15.15 -4.88
CA ALA A 89 1.52 -14.78 -5.97
C ALA A 89 0.71 -14.40 -7.24
N GLY A 90 1.17 -13.40 -7.99
CA GLY A 90 0.47 -12.86 -9.17
C GLY A 90 -0.61 -11.82 -8.85
N THR A 91 -0.74 -11.40 -7.60
CA THR A 91 -1.64 -10.32 -7.19
C THR A 91 -1.02 -8.97 -7.53
N ILE A 92 -1.72 -8.18 -8.33
CA ILE A 92 -1.41 -6.80 -8.68
C ILE A 92 -1.84 -5.90 -7.53
N TYR A 93 -0.93 -5.02 -7.09
CA TYR A 93 -1.20 -4.09 -6.01
C TYR A 93 -0.60 -2.71 -6.28
N ARG A 94 -1.02 -1.72 -5.49
CA ARG A 94 -0.48 -0.35 -5.51
C ARG A 94 -0.13 0.09 -4.10
N VAL A 95 0.97 0.81 -3.98
CA VAL A 95 1.33 1.56 -2.78
C VAL A 95 0.88 3.00 -2.99
N LEU A 96 0.05 3.52 -2.09
CA LEU A 96 -0.54 4.86 -2.18
C LEU A 96 0.18 5.82 -1.22
N ASN A 97 0.41 7.06 -1.62
CA ASN A 97 1.08 8.11 -0.83
C ASN A 97 0.19 8.70 0.29
N ILE A 98 -0.73 7.91 0.83
CA ILE A 98 -1.58 8.23 1.97
C ILE A 98 -1.34 7.17 3.04
N SER A 99 -1.49 7.54 4.31
CA SER A 99 -1.48 6.59 5.43
C SER A 99 -2.91 6.31 5.86
N SER A 100 -3.28 5.04 5.93
CA SER A 100 -4.48 4.56 6.62
C SER A 100 -4.16 3.93 7.98
N ILE A 101 -2.93 4.13 8.49
CA ILE A 101 -2.53 3.64 9.81
C ILE A 101 -3.18 4.49 10.89
N GLU A 102 -3.95 3.85 11.78
CA GLU A 102 -4.79 4.52 12.78
C GLU A 102 -3.99 5.47 13.69
N ILE A 103 -2.77 5.10 14.08
CA ILE A 103 -1.89 5.97 14.89
C ILE A 103 -1.49 7.25 14.14
N ASP A 104 -1.25 7.16 12.84
CA ASP A 104 -0.86 8.32 12.03
C ASP A 104 -2.06 9.23 11.80
N VAL A 105 -3.25 8.65 11.59
CA VAL A 105 -4.50 9.40 11.48
C VAL A 105 -4.82 10.11 12.81
N ALA A 106 -4.66 9.45 13.95
CA ALA A 106 -4.89 10.07 15.26
C ALA A 106 -3.93 11.24 15.56
N ARG A 107 -2.69 11.21 15.04
CA ARG A 107 -1.74 12.34 15.12
C ARG A 107 -2.16 13.54 14.26
N ILE A 108 -2.98 13.34 13.23
CA ILE A 108 -3.53 14.42 12.40
C ILE A 108 -4.67 15.11 13.15
N GLU A 109 -5.54 14.36 13.84
CA GLU A 109 -6.69 14.91 14.58
C GLU A 109 -6.30 15.70 15.84
N ALA A 110 -5.11 15.45 16.40
CA ALA A 110 -4.60 16.13 17.58
C ALA A 110 -3.88 17.48 17.31
N LYS A 111 -3.90 17.98 16.07
CA LYS A 111 -3.31 19.27 15.66
C LYS A 111 -4.36 20.30 15.31
#